data_AF-A0A3D3ND12-F1
#
_entry.id   AF-A0A3D3ND12-F1
#
_cell.length_a   1.000
_cell.length_b   1.000
_cell.length_c   1.000
_cell.angle_alpha   90.00
_cell.angle_beta   90.00
_cell.angle_gamma   90.00
#
_symmetry.space_group_name_H-M   'P 1'
#
loop_
_entity.id
_entity.type
_entity.pdbx_description
1 polymer ?
#
loop_
_entity_poly.entity_id
_entity_poly.type
_entity_poly.pdbx_seq_one_letter_code
_entity_poly.pdbx_strand_id
1 'polypeptide(L)'
;MKRLFAFAAVLAAGIAQADGSPLAGTSWQLHAIQSMDDAQGTTKVAEPSHFTLEFGRDGRAALRLDCNRGSGDYKVAPAGDGSSGSLTFGPVATTRALCPPPHLDQRVARDLAHVRSYLLKDGKLYLSLMADGGIYEWAPQQAEAAAADNERVVKPVQFAKGKSSAVIRDRIVGYHYIDYQVRAGAGQRMTLSLKGSNGANYFNLLPPGSEGPAMVQGELLDNRFD
;
A
#
# COMPACT_ATOMS: atom_id res chain seq x y z
N MET A 1 54.67 20.30 -22.27
CA MET A 1 54.72 19.25 -21.22
C MET A 1 53.38 19.23 -20.49
N LYS A 2 52.98 18.02 -20.06
CA LYS A 2 51.66 17.49 -19.66
C LYS A 2 50.65 18.43 -18.95
N ARG A 3 49.40 18.42 -19.45
CA ARG A 3 48.20 18.88 -18.73
C ARG A 3 47.78 17.82 -17.70
N LEU A 4 47.61 18.23 -16.44
CA LEU A 4 47.05 17.39 -15.38
C LEU A 4 45.52 17.43 -15.46
N PHE A 5 44.89 16.27 -15.69
CA PHE A 5 43.46 16.09 -15.48
C PHE A 5 43.27 15.52 -14.07
N ALA A 6 42.56 16.24 -13.21
CA ALA A 6 42.09 15.72 -11.93
C ALA A 6 40.93 14.76 -12.20
N PHE A 7 41.14 13.47 -11.93
CA PHE A 7 40.06 12.49 -11.85
C PHE A 7 39.31 12.73 -10.54
N ALA A 8 38.12 13.32 -10.63
CA ALA A 8 37.15 13.27 -9.54
C ALA A 8 36.54 11.85 -9.52
N ALA A 9 37.01 11.01 -8.61
CA ALA A 9 36.35 9.75 -8.30
C ALA A 9 35.05 10.07 -7.56
N VAL A 10 33.93 9.99 -8.26
CA VAL A 10 32.60 10.00 -7.62
C VAL A 10 32.45 8.63 -6.95
N LEU A 11 32.66 8.57 -5.64
CA LEU A 11 32.09 7.49 -4.84
C LEU A 11 30.57 7.67 -4.88
N ALA A 12 29.90 6.90 -5.74
CA ALA A 12 28.48 6.66 -5.61
C ALA A 12 28.28 5.86 -4.32
N ALA A 13 27.97 6.57 -3.23
CA ALA A 13 27.36 5.95 -2.07
C ALA A 13 25.97 5.47 -2.52
N GLY A 14 25.86 4.19 -2.87
CA GLY A 14 24.59 3.55 -3.14
C GLY A 14 23.68 3.76 -1.95
N ILE A 15 22.57 4.45 -2.18
CA ILE A 15 21.47 4.48 -1.22
C ILE A 15 21.00 3.04 -1.12
N ALA A 16 21.22 2.40 0.02
CA ALA A 16 20.69 1.08 0.30
C ALA A 16 19.17 1.14 0.06
N GLN A 17 18.69 0.36 -0.92
CA GLN A 17 17.27 0.20 -1.19
C GLN A 17 16.64 -0.37 0.09
N ALA A 18 15.59 0.29 0.59
CA ALA A 18 14.70 -0.30 1.59
C ALA A 18 14.27 -1.69 1.10
N ASP A 19 14.33 -2.69 2.00
CA ASP A 19 14.19 -4.12 1.73
C ASP A 19 13.31 -4.45 0.51
N GLY A 20 13.93 -5.07 -0.49
CA GLY A 20 13.53 -5.09 -1.90
C GLY A 20 12.29 -5.92 -2.26
N SER A 21 11.21 -5.84 -1.49
CA SER A 21 9.90 -6.39 -1.83
C SER A 21 8.85 -5.28 -1.99
N PRO A 22 8.20 -5.13 -3.16
CA PRO A 22 7.20 -4.09 -3.39
C PRO A 22 5.90 -4.30 -2.58
N LEU A 23 5.75 -5.46 -1.92
CA LEU A 23 4.57 -5.78 -1.11
C LEU A 23 4.78 -5.53 0.38
N ALA A 24 6.02 -5.48 0.88
CA ALA A 24 6.27 -5.35 2.32
C ALA A 24 5.75 -4.02 2.90
N GLY A 25 4.96 -4.11 3.96
CA GLY A 25 4.28 -2.98 4.62
C GLY A 25 3.03 -2.48 3.90
N THR A 26 2.43 -3.27 3.01
CA THR A 26 1.21 -2.91 2.27
C THR A 26 -0.02 -3.66 2.78
N SER A 27 -1.20 -3.04 2.66
CA SER A 27 -2.48 -3.61 3.09
C SER A 27 -3.54 -3.52 2.00
N TRP A 28 -4.25 -4.62 1.79
CA TRP A 28 -5.14 -4.85 0.66
C TRP A 28 -6.46 -5.44 1.12
N GLN A 29 -7.49 -5.29 0.29
CA GLN A 29 -8.81 -5.87 0.51
C GLN A 29 -9.34 -6.53 -0.76
N LEU A 30 -10.02 -7.66 -0.60
CA LEU A 30 -10.44 -8.51 -1.71
C LEU A 30 -11.66 -7.91 -2.41
N HIS A 31 -11.52 -7.58 -3.68
CA HIS A 31 -12.57 -6.93 -4.45
C HIS A 31 -13.29 -7.93 -5.38
N ALA A 32 -12.54 -8.83 -6.01
CA ALA A 32 -13.10 -9.82 -6.91
C ALA A 32 -12.25 -11.08 -6.98
N ILE A 33 -12.91 -12.19 -7.36
CA ILE A 33 -12.25 -13.45 -7.67
C ILE A 33 -12.72 -13.90 -9.04
N GLN A 34 -11.79 -13.92 -10.00
CA GLN A 34 -12.02 -14.44 -11.33
C GLN A 34 -11.70 -15.94 -11.35
N SER A 35 -12.68 -16.76 -11.72
CA SER A 35 -12.46 -18.17 -12.02
C SER A 35 -12.00 -18.34 -13.46
N MET A 36 -11.24 -19.40 -13.73
CA MET A 36 -10.93 -19.83 -15.10
C MET A 36 -11.97 -20.82 -15.65
N ASP A 37 -12.93 -21.23 -14.82
CA ASP A 37 -14.15 -21.88 -15.28
C ASP A 37 -15.11 -20.80 -15.80
N ASP A 38 -15.31 -20.77 -17.13
CA ASP A 38 -16.18 -19.81 -17.81
C ASP A 38 -17.63 -19.83 -17.27
N ALA A 39 -18.10 -20.96 -16.72
CA ALA A 39 -19.42 -21.06 -16.12
C ALA A 39 -19.50 -20.33 -14.76
N GLN A 40 -18.39 -20.21 -14.04
CA GLN A 40 -18.31 -19.50 -12.75
C GLN A 40 -18.05 -18.00 -12.93
N GLY A 41 -17.25 -17.62 -13.94
CA GLY A 41 -16.94 -16.23 -14.25
C GLY A 41 -16.29 -15.47 -13.08
N THR A 42 -16.70 -14.22 -12.89
CA THR A 42 -16.16 -13.34 -11.84
C THR A 42 -17.12 -13.21 -10.66
N THR A 43 -16.64 -13.56 -9.46
CA THR A 43 -17.34 -13.28 -8.20
C THR A 43 -16.89 -11.95 -7.63
N LYS A 44 -17.81 -10.98 -7.53
CA LYS A 44 -17.56 -9.72 -6.82
C LYS A 44 -17.78 -9.92 -5.32
N VAL A 45 -16.86 -9.42 -4.49
CA VAL A 45 -17.01 -9.46 -3.03
C VAL A 45 -17.88 -8.29 -2.58
N ALA A 46 -18.95 -8.58 -1.85
CA ALA A 46 -19.93 -7.57 -1.41
C ALA A 46 -19.35 -6.61 -0.37
N GLU A 47 -18.57 -7.14 0.58
CA GLU A 47 -17.95 -6.37 1.66
C GLU A 47 -16.41 -6.57 1.64
N PRO A 48 -15.67 -5.87 0.77
CA PRO A 48 -14.21 -6.03 0.65
C PRO A 48 -13.46 -5.84 1.97
N SER A 49 -13.91 -4.91 2.81
CA SER A 49 -13.30 -4.61 4.12
C SER A 49 -13.30 -5.79 5.10
N HIS A 50 -14.14 -6.81 4.86
CA HIS A 50 -14.18 -8.05 5.63
C HIS A 50 -13.09 -9.05 5.21
N PHE A 51 -12.47 -8.85 4.06
CA PHE A 51 -11.43 -9.71 3.50
C PHE A 51 -10.16 -8.92 3.26
N THR A 52 -9.26 -8.91 4.24
CA THR A 52 -8.02 -8.11 4.18
C THR A 52 -6.78 -8.98 4.18
N LEU A 53 -5.74 -8.48 3.53
CA LEU A 53 -4.40 -9.06 3.46
C LEU A 53 -3.38 -7.96 3.70
N GLU A 54 -2.63 -8.08 4.78
CA GLU A 54 -1.49 -7.22 5.09
C GLU A 54 -0.20 -8.02 4.94
N PHE A 55 0.77 -7.46 4.23
CA PHE A 55 2.11 -8.00 4.12
C PHE A 55 3.03 -7.30 5.13
N GLY A 56 3.34 -7.94 6.24
CA GLY A 56 4.25 -7.42 7.26
C GLY A 56 5.70 -7.38 6.78
N ARG A 57 6.47 -6.39 7.24
CA ARG A 57 7.91 -6.28 6.91
C ARG A 57 8.77 -7.40 7.51
N ASP A 58 8.20 -8.19 8.42
CA ASP A 58 8.81 -9.36 9.05
C ASP A 58 8.67 -10.65 8.22
N GLY A 59 8.08 -10.57 7.02
CA GLY A 59 7.82 -11.73 6.17
C GLY A 59 6.58 -12.51 6.58
N ARG A 60 5.71 -11.96 7.46
CA ARG A 60 4.41 -12.54 7.78
C ARG A 60 3.26 -11.78 7.13
N ALA A 61 2.33 -12.54 6.58
CA ALA A 61 1.06 -12.02 6.10
C ALA A 61 0.02 -12.15 7.21
N ALA A 62 -0.72 -11.08 7.49
CA ALA A 62 -1.87 -11.08 8.38
C ALA A 62 -3.17 -10.97 7.58
N LEU A 63 -4.18 -11.74 7.96
CA LEU A 63 -5.43 -11.86 7.21
C LEU A 63 -6.65 -11.63 8.10
N ARG A 64 -7.64 -10.96 7.52
CA ARG A 64 -9.05 -11.09 7.92
C ARG A 64 -9.79 -11.81 6.80
N LEU A 65 -10.50 -12.88 7.12
CA LEU A 65 -11.27 -13.70 6.20
C LEU A 65 -12.70 -13.77 6.70
N ASP A 66 -13.45 -12.71 6.41
CA ASP A 66 -14.78 -12.45 6.96
C ASP A 66 -14.78 -12.39 8.49
N CYS A 67 -15.36 -13.42 9.13
CA CYS A 67 -15.43 -13.58 10.56
C CYS A 67 -14.16 -14.21 11.16
N ASN A 68 -13.30 -14.81 10.31
CA ASN A 68 -12.07 -15.46 10.71
C ASN A 68 -10.86 -14.52 10.62
N ARG A 69 -9.85 -14.79 11.44
CA ARG A 69 -8.53 -14.16 11.36
C ARG A 69 -7.50 -15.21 11.04
N GLY A 70 -6.45 -14.84 10.31
CA GLY A 70 -5.38 -15.75 9.96
C GLY A 70 -4.02 -15.10 9.81
N SER A 71 -3.00 -15.94 9.71
CA SER A 71 -1.63 -15.51 9.45
C SER A 71 -0.82 -16.64 8.78
N GLY A 72 0.20 -16.27 8.02
CA GLY A 72 1.18 -17.21 7.48
C GLY A 72 2.44 -16.48 7.01
N ASP A 73 3.53 -17.22 6.81
CA ASP A 73 4.72 -16.64 6.20
C ASP A 73 4.46 -16.33 4.72
N TYR A 74 5.15 -15.33 4.17
CA TYR A 74 5.15 -15.08 2.73
C TYR A 74 6.57 -14.82 2.20
N LYS A 75 6.79 -15.15 0.93
CA LYS A 75 8.04 -14.88 0.22
C LYS A 75 7.76 -14.27 -1.13
N VAL A 76 8.52 -13.23 -1.45
CA VAL A 76 8.42 -12.48 -2.72
C VAL A 76 9.76 -12.51 -3.43
N ALA A 77 9.76 -12.79 -4.72
CA ALA A 77 10.88 -12.50 -5.60
C ALA A 77 10.39 -11.62 -6.76
N PRO A 78 10.69 -10.31 -6.75
CA PRO A 78 10.26 -9.39 -7.80
C PRO A 78 10.92 -9.71 -9.14
N ALA A 79 10.18 -9.50 -10.22
CA ALA A 79 10.73 -9.42 -11.55
C ALA A 79 11.44 -8.06 -11.76
N GLY A 80 12.21 -7.95 -12.86
CA GLY A 80 12.99 -6.74 -13.16
C GLY A 80 12.15 -5.48 -13.43
N ASP A 81 10.85 -5.62 -13.66
CA ASP A 81 9.90 -4.50 -13.85
C ASP A 81 9.46 -3.84 -12.52
N GLY A 82 9.71 -4.49 -11.39
CA GLY A 82 9.28 -4.04 -10.06
C GLY A 82 7.78 -4.09 -9.80
N SER A 83 6.97 -4.48 -10.78
CA SER A 83 5.50 -4.53 -10.70
C SER A 83 4.95 -5.94 -10.74
N SER A 84 5.75 -6.94 -11.10
CA SER A 84 5.35 -8.35 -11.08
C SER A 84 6.42 -9.21 -10.38
N GLY A 85 6.10 -10.49 -10.16
CA GLY A 85 7.06 -11.44 -9.61
C GLY A 85 6.43 -12.69 -9.04
N SER A 86 7.24 -13.52 -8.42
CA SER A 86 6.75 -14.69 -7.67
C SER A 86 6.31 -14.28 -6.27
N LEU A 87 5.22 -14.87 -5.81
CA LEU A 87 4.71 -14.76 -4.45
C LEU A 87 4.28 -16.15 -3.98
N THR A 88 4.70 -16.54 -2.79
CA THR A 88 4.27 -17.79 -2.15
C THR A 88 3.89 -17.52 -0.71
N PHE A 89 2.86 -18.21 -0.24
CA PHE A 89 2.48 -18.26 1.17
C PHE A 89 2.91 -19.61 1.76
N GLY A 90 3.41 -19.59 2.99
CA GLY A 90 3.52 -20.77 3.83
C GLY A 90 2.14 -21.25 4.30
N PRO A 91 2.09 -22.22 5.23
CA PRO A 91 0.84 -22.64 5.85
C PRO A 91 0.09 -21.45 6.45
N VAL A 92 -1.15 -21.23 6.02
CA VAL A 92 -2.02 -20.19 6.56
C VAL A 92 -2.83 -20.79 7.71
N ALA A 93 -2.54 -20.35 8.93
CA ALA A 93 -3.32 -20.70 10.11
C ALA A 93 -4.50 -19.74 10.25
N THR A 94 -5.70 -20.27 10.49
CA THR A 94 -6.92 -19.46 10.69
C THR A 94 -7.67 -19.88 11.95
N THR A 95 -8.45 -18.95 12.50
CA THR A 95 -9.52 -19.28 13.46
C THR A 95 -10.59 -20.15 12.77
N ARG A 96 -11.47 -20.77 13.56
CA ARG A 96 -12.51 -21.71 13.09
C ARG A 96 -13.92 -21.24 13.42
N ALA A 97 -14.19 -19.95 13.25
CA ALA A 97 -15.56 -19.44 13.30
C ALA A 97 -16.32 -19.88 12.04
N LEU A 98 -17.62 -20.12 12.19
CA LEU A 98 -18.50 -20.45 11.07
C LEU A 98 -18.96 -19.15 10.41
N CYS A 99 -18.29 -18.73 9.34
CA CYS A 99 -18.68 -17.52 8.62
C CYS A 99 -19.94 -17.76 7.78
N PRO A 100 -20.74 -16.72 7.49
CA PRO A 100 -21.93 -16.83 6.66
C PRO A 100 -21.66 -17.41 5.26
N PRO A 101 -22.67 -18.03 4.61
CA PRO A 101 -22.60 -18.34 3.19
C PRO A 101 -22.26 -17.07 2.36
N PRO A 102 -21.48 -17.20 1.27
CA PRO A 102 -21.10 -18.45 0.62
C PRO A 102 -19.77 -19.04 1.12
N HIS A 103 -19.35 -18.73 2.36
CA HIS A 103 -18.14 -19.27 2.99
C HIS A 103 -16.87 -18.95 2.19
N LEU A 104 -16.75 -17.70 1.72
CA LEU A 104 -15.55 -17.23 1.00
C LEU A 104 -14.30 -17.32 1.88
N ASP A 105 -14.44 -17.27 3.20
CA ASP A 105 -13.34 -17.44 4.15
C ASP A 105 -12.56 -18.75 3.92
N GLN A 106 -13.27 -19.86 3.73
CA GLN A 106 -12.67 -21.18 3.50
C GLN A 106 -12.03 -21.26 2.11
N ARG A 107 -12.70 -20.69 1.10
CA ARG A 107 -12.18 -20.66 -0.27
C ARG A 107 -10.88 -19.87 -0.34
N VAL A 108 -10.88 -18.64 0.16
CA VAL A 108 -9.70 -17.75 0.15
C VAL A 108 -8.55 -18.38 0.93
N ALA A 109 -8.80 -18.92 2.14
CA ALA A 109 -7.76 -19.57 2.95
C ALA A 109 -7.06 -20.72 2.22
N ARG A 110 -7.84 -21.60 1.56
CA ARG A 110 -7.32 -22.73 0.79
C ARG A 110 -6.54 -22.26 -0.44
N ASP A 111 -7.07 -21.29 -1.16
CA ASP A 111 -6.53 -20.85 -2.44
C ASP A 111 -5.21 -20.06 -2.26
N LEU A 112 -5.02 -19.36 -1.13
CA LEU A 112 -3.75 -18.66 -0.82
C LEU A 112 -2.52 -19.57 -0.84
N ALA A 113 -2.64 -20.84 -0.42
CA ALA A 113 -1.55 -21.82 -0.52
C ALA A 113 -1.13 -22.13 -1.97
N HIS A 114 -2.01 -21.83 -2.93
CA HIS A 114 -1.82 -22.09 -4.35
C HIS A 114 -1.38 -20.85 -5.15
N VAL A 115 -1.23 -19.68 -4.50
CA VAL A 115 -0.68 -18.47 -5.16
C VAL A 115 0.76 -18.73 -5.61
N ARG A 116 1.09 -18.25 -6.81
CA ARG A 116 2.44 -18.40 -7.40
C ARG A 116 3.04 -17.08 -7.87
N SER A 117 2.21 -16.14 -8.29
CA SER A 117 2.68 -14.86 -8.77
C SER A 117 1.75 -13.73 -8.36
N TYR A 118 2.30 -12.53 -8.43
CA TYR A 118 1.56 -11.29 -8.27
C TYR A 118 1.79 -10.36 -9.46
N LEU A 119 0.84 -9.46 -9.68
CA LEU A 119 0.95 -8.32 -10.58
C LEU A 119 0.35 -7.10 -9.89
N LEU A 120 1.11 -6.01 -9.87
CA LEU A 120 0.66 -4.68 -9.52
C LEU A 120 0.32 -3.93 -10.79
N LYS A 121 -0.95 -3.56 -10.96
CA LYS A 121 -1.44 -2.86 -12.15
C LYS A 121 -2.59 -1.95 -11.76
N ASP A 122 -2.60 -0.73 -12.27
CA ASP A 122 -3.67 0.26 -12.05
C ASP A 122 -3.96 0.49 -10.54
N GLY A 123 -2.92 0.47 -9.71
CA GLY A 123 -3.03 0.62 -8.26
C GLY A 123 -3.61 -0.59 -7.52
N LYS A 124 -3.90 -1.70 -8.21
CA LYS A 124 -4.43 -2.95 -7.65
C LYS A 124 -3.38 -4.04 -7.60
N LEU A 125 -3.62 -5.01 -6.72
CA LEU A 125 -2.84 -6.24 -6.61
C LEU A 125 -3.65 -7.39 -7.18
N TYR A 126 -3.07 -8.10 -8.13
CA TYR A 126 -3.61 -9.32 -8.70
C TYR A 126 -2.77 -10.50 -8.23
N LEU A 127 -3.40 -11.50 -7.61
CA LEU A 127 -2.74 -12.74 -7.21
C LEU A 127 -3.21 -13.88 -8.10
N SER A 128 -2.28 -14.51 -8.82
CA SER A 128 -2.59 -15.62 -9.71
C SER A 128 -2.29 -16.95 -9.03
N LEU A 129 -3.26 -17.87 -9.11
CA LEU A 129 -3.12 -19.22 -8.62
C LEU A 129 -2.35 -20.11 -9.62
N MET A 130 -1.79 -21.19 -9.12
CA MET A 130 -1.22 -22.27 -9.93
C MET A 130 -2.29 -22.92 -10.83
N ALA A 131 -1.85 -23.48 -11.96
CA ALA A 131 -2.66 -24.31 -12.86
C ALA A 131 -3.95 -23.64 -13.34
N ASP A 132 -3.88 -22.33 -13.60
CA ASP A 132 -5.03 -21.52 -14.01
C ASP A 132 -6.19 -21.62 -13.00
N GLY A 133 -5.89 -21.69 -11.69
CA GLY A 133 -6.92 -21.79 -10.65
C GLY A 133 -7.78 -20.52 -10.47
N GLY A 134 -7.43 -19.44 -11.16
CA GLY A 134 -8.10 -18.14 -11.07
C GLY A 134 -7.17 -17.00 -10.65
N ILE A 135 -7.75 -15.81 -10.63
CA ILE A 135 -7.07 -14.56 -10.27
C ILE A 135 -7.88 -13.88 -9.16
N TYR A 136 -7.20 -13.49 -8.09
CA TYR A 136 -7.77 -12.67 -7.02
C TYR A 136 -7.38 -11.22 -7.24
N GLU A 137 -8.37 -10.34 -7.36
CA GLU A 137 -8.19 -8.89 -7.47
C GLU A 137 -8.35 -8.24 -6.09
N TRP A 138 -7.31 -7.54 -5.65
CA TRP A 138 -7.27 -6.81 -4.40
C TRP A 138 -7.08 -5.32 -4.66
N ALA A 139 -7.87 -4.50 -3.96
CA ALA A 139 -7.71 -3.06 -3.94
C ALA A 139 -6.90 -2.62 -2.72
N PRO A 140 -6.23 -1.45 -2.75
CA PRO A 140 -5.59 -0.92 -1.55
C PRO A 140 -6.65 -0.66 -0.48
N GLN A 141 -6.41 -1.12 0.75
CA GLN A 141 -7.37 -0.91 1.84
C GLN A 141 -7.62 0.58 2.14
N GLN A 142 -6.63 1.45 1.86
CA GLN A 142 -6.73 2.89 2.07
C GLN A 142 -7.38 3.63 0.89
N ALA A 143 -7.38 3.05 -0.31
CA ALA A 143 -7.94 3.71 -1.49
C ALA A 143 -9.48 3.71 -1.47
N GLU A 144 -10.13 2.72 -0.87
CA GLU A 144 -11.60 2.73 -0.73
C GLU A 144 -12.05 3.61 0.44
N ALA A 145 -11.23 3.76 1.49
CA ALA A 145 -11.44 4.82 2.50
C ALA A 145 -11.31 6.23 1.89
N ALA A 146 -10.44 6.40 0.89
CA ALA A 146 -10.29 7.65 0.13
C ALA A 146 -11.33 7.83 -1.00
N ALA A 147 -11.88 6.75 -1.56
CA ALA A 147 -12.88 6.77 -2.64
C ALA A 147 -14.33 6.80 -2.12
N ALA A 148 -14.56 6.40 -0.87
CA ALA A 148 -15.81 6.64 -0.15
C ALA A 148 -15.95 8.11 0.31
N ASP A 149 -14.91 8.93 0.12
CA ASP A 149 -14.84 10.30 0.60
C ASP A 149 -15.26 11.30 -0.49
N ASN A 150 -16.56 11.57 -0.58
CA ASN A 150 -17.09 12.69 -1.37
C ASN A 150 -16.69 14.07 -0.78
N GLU A 151 -15.90 14.12 0.29
CA GLU A 151 -15.50 15.31 1.03
C GLU A 151 -13.97 15.55 1.00
N ARG A 152 -13.22 14.76 0.23
CA ARG A 152 -11.78 14.95 0.01
C ARG A 152 -11.51 16.22 -0.81
N VAL A 153 -10.77 17.15 -0.23
CA VAL A 153 -10.38 18.41 -0.89
C VAL A 153 -8.90 18.40 -1.23
N VAL A 154 -8.54 18.48 -2.52
CA VAL A 154 -7.15 18.61 -2.95
C VAL A 154 -6.75 20.08 -3.05
N LYS A 155 -5.65 20.48 -2.38
CA LYS A 155 -5.11 21.83 -2.40
C LYS A 155 -3.63 21.83 -2.81
N PRO A 156 -3.28 22.36 -4.00
CA PRO A 156 -1.89 22.57 -4.37
C PRO A 156 -1.20 23.58 -3.43
N VAL A 157 -0.02 23.21 -2.92
CA VAL A 157 0.81 24.09 -2.09
C VAL A 157 1.84 24.78 -2.96
N GLN A 158 1.89 26.10 -2.86
CA GLN A 158 2.90 26.92 -3.52
C GLN A 158 3.71 27.68 -2.47
N PHE A 159 5.02 27.71 -2.65
CA PHE A 159 5.90 28.58 -1.88
C PHE A 159 6.00 29.94 -2.56
N ALA A 160 6.01 31.01 -1.76
CA ALA A 160 6.27 32.34 -2.28
C ALA A 160 7.64 32.37 -2.97
N LYS A 161 7.80 33.25 -3.98
CA LYS A 161 9.03 33.36 -4.76
C LYS A 161 10.25 33.51 -3.82
N GLY A 162 11.23 32.63 -3.97
CA GLY A 162 12.44 32.61 -3.15
C GLY A 162 12.27 32.03 -1.74
N LYS A 163 11.14 31.41 -1.42
CA LYS A 163 10.90 30.66 -0.17
C LYS A 163 10.87 29.15 -0.42
N SER A 164 11.22 28.39 0.60
CA SER A 164 11.22 26.92 0.62
C SER A 164 10.23 26.35 1.65
N SER A 165 9.30 27.17 2.13
CA SER A 165 8.34 26.81 3.17
C SER A 165 7.04 27.60 2.98
N ALA A 166 5.93 26.99 3.38
CA ALA A 166 4.64 27.66 3.58
C ALA A 166 4.03 27.24 4.91
N VAL A 167 3.24 28.13 5.52
CA VAL A 167 2.39 27.81 6.67
C VAL A 167 0.96 27.89 6.20
N ILE A 168 0.22 26.80 6.34
CA ILE A 168 -1.17 26.69 5.92
C ILE A 168 -2.04 26.66 7.17
N ARG A 169 -3.14 27.41 7.14
CA ARG A 169 -4.18 27.41 8.18
C ARG A 169 -5.48 27.01 7.52
N ASP A 170 -6.07 25.95 8.03
CA ASP A 170 -7.28 25.37 7.47
C ASP A 170 -8.11 24.69 8.55
N ARG A 171 -9.32 24.29 8.19
CA ARG A 171 -10.28 23.65 9.09
C ARG A 171 -10.84 22.39 8.43
N ILE A 172 -10.84 21.30 9.19
CA ILE A 172 -11.55 20.07 8.88
C ILE A 172 -12.71 19.90 9.85
N VAL A 173 -13.79 19.26 9.41
CA VAL A 173 -14.98 18.94 10.21
C VAL A 173 -15.26 17.46 10.04
N GLY A 174 -15.77 16.76 11.07
CA GLY A 174 -16.13 15.35 10.94
C GLY A 174 -15.02 14.47 10.35
N TYR A 175 -15.30 13.86 9.20
CA TYR A 175 -14.39 12.97 8.47
C TYR A 175 -13.73 13.64 7.25
N HIS A 176 -13.72 14.98 7.15
CA HIS A 176 -13.10 15.66 6.01
C HIS A 176 -11.59 15.39 5.95
N TYR A 177 -11.10 15.09 4.76
CA TYR A 177 -9.67 15.06 4.46
C TYR A 177 -9.26 16.20 3.52
N ILE A 178 -8.08 16.77 3.76
CA ILE A 178 -7.47 17.77 2.85
C ILE A 178 -6.10 17.26 2.40
N ASP A 179 -5.96 17.11 1.10
CA ASP A 179 -4.72 16.68 0.45
C ASP A 179 -3.91 17.90 0.01
N TYR A 180 -2.85 18.20 0.76
CA TYR A 180 -1.89 19.25 0.40
C TYR A 180 -0.83 18.71 -0.55
N GLN A 181 -0.96 19.04 -1.84
CA GLN A 181 0.00 18.61 -2.86
C GLN A 181 1.18 19.56 -2.95
N VAL A 182 2.36 19.13 -2.50
CA VAL A 182 3.62 19.85 -2.64
C VAL A 182 4.41 19.27 -3.82
N ARG A 183 4.95 20.13 -4.68
CA ARG A 183 5.93 19.70 -5.69
C ARG A 183 7.32 19.63 -5.07
N ALA A 184 7.96 18.46 -5.18
CA ALA A 184 9.34 18.25 -4.77
C ALA A 184 10.15 17.62 -5.91
N GLY A 185 11.43 17.98 -6.01
CA GLY A 185 12.41 17.39 -6.90
C GLY A 185 13.32 16.40 -6.18
N ALA A 186 13.99 15.53 -6.94
CA ALA A 186 14.94 14.57 -6.40
C ALA A 186 16.04 15.28 -5.56
N GLY A 187 16.34 14.72 -4.38
CA GLY A 187 17.35 15.25 -3.46
C GLY A 187 16.88 16.41 -2.56
N GLN A 188 15.64 16.87 -2.69
CA GLN A 188 15.06 17.82 -1.74
C GLN A 188 14.62 17.11 -0.45
N ARG A 189 14.85 17.76 0.69
CA ARG A 189 14.34 17.33 1.99
C ARG A 189 13.07 18.10 2.32
N MET A 190 12.17 17.46 3.06
CA MET A 190 10.91 18.07 3.48
C MET A 190 10.76 17.94 4.98
N THR A 191 10.45 19.06 5.61
CA THR A 191 10.02 19.11 7.01
C THR A 191 8.52 19.44 7.05
N LEU A 192 7.77 18.70 7.86
CA LEU A 192 6.33 18.86 8.03
C LEU A 192 5.98 18.84 9.53
N SER A 193 5.16 19.78 9.95
CA SER A 193 4.63 19.86 11.32
C SER A 193 3.16 20.23 11.25
N LEU A 194 2.30 19.44 11.89
CA LEU A 194 0.89 19.75 12.07
C LEU A 194 0.62 20.18 13.52
N LYS A 195 -0.08 21.30 13.68
CA LYS A 195 -0.61 21.72 14.99
C LYS A 195 -2.13 21.79 14.88
N GLY A 196 -2.81 20.96 15.67
CA GLY A 196 -4.27 20.90 15.75
C GLY A 196 -4.78 21.29 17.14
N SER A 197 -6.05 21.71 17.20
CA SER A 197 -6.78 21.88 18.46
C SER A 197 -7.47 20.60 18.93
N ASN A 198 -7.46 19.54 18.11
CA ASN A 198 -8.03 18.23 18.42
C ASN A 198 -6.92 17.17 18.30
N GLY A 199 -6.82 16.29 19.30
CA GLY A 199 -5.83 15.22 19.35
C GLY A 199 -6.01 14.14 18.28
N ALA A 200 -7.20 14.04 17.68
CA ALA A 200 -7.46 13.15 16.54
C ALA A 200 -6.94 13.72 15.20
N ASN A 201 -6.42 14.96 15.18
CA ASN A 201 -5.86 15.53 13.96
C ASN A 201 -4.46 14.96 13.74
N TYR A 202 -4.26 14.24 12.65
CA TYR A 202 -2.94 13.80 12.21
C TYR A 202 -2.74 14.02 10.71
N PHE A 203 -1.50 13.92 10.23
CA PHE A 203 -1.21 13.90 8.80
C PHE A 203 -0.74 12.52 8.36
N ASN A 204 -0.96 12.21 7.09
CA ASN A 204 -0.29 11.13 6.38
C ASN A 204 0.58 11.75 5.28
N LEU A 205 1.81 11.26 5.11
CA LEU A 205 2.67 11.64 3.99
C LEU A 205 2.70 10.52 2.96
N LEU A 206 2.27 10.81 1.74
CA LEU A 206 2.28 9.84 0.64
C LEU A 206 3.55 9.98 -0.22
N PRO A 207 4.06 8.88 -0.80
CA PRO A 207 5.05 8.95 -1.87
C PRO A 207 4.59 9.79 -3.07
N PRO A 208 5.52 10.41 -3.82
CA PRO A 208 5.18 11.16 -5.03
C PRO A 208 4.32 10.33 -5.99
N GLY A 209 3.13 10.82 -6.32
CA GLY A 209 2.19 10.15 -7.24
C GLY A 209 1.48 8.93 -6.67
N SER A 210 1.60 8.64 -5.37
CA SER A 210 0.92 7.51 -4.73
C SER A 210 -0.47 7.90 -4.24
N GLU A 211 -1.46 7.03 -4.48
CA GLU A 211 -2.75 7.00 -3.78
C GLU A 211 -2.82 5.86 -2.74
N GLY A 212 -1.69 5.17 -2.54
CA GLY A 212 -1.53 4.04 -1.63
C GLY A 212 -1.02 4.43 -0.23
N PRO A 213 -0.35 3.51 0.49
CA PRO A 213 0.00 3.71 1.90
C PRO A 213 0.94 4.90 2.12
N ALA A 214 0.69 5.59 3.23
CA ALA A 214 1.56 6.65 3.70
C ALA A 214 2.95 6.11 4.04
N MET A 215 3.98 6.79 3.57
CA MET A 215 5.35 6.55 4.02
C MET A 215 5.57 7.04 5.46
N VAL A 216 4.75 8.00 5.93
CA VAL A 216 4.78 8.53 7.29
C VAL A 216 3.36 8.70 7.81
N GLN A 217 3.12 8.24 9.03
CA GLN A 217 1.91 8.50 9.80
C GLN A 217 2.25 9.46 10.93
N GLY A 218 1.77 10.70 10.84
CA GLY A 218 2.09 11.77 11.78
C GLY A 218 1.64 11.48 13.20
N GLU A 219 0.58 10.68 13.38
CA GLU A 219 0.10 10.23 14.70
C GLU A 219 1.19 9.51 15.50
N LEU A 220 2.05 8.74 14.83
CA LEU A 220 3.13 7.99 15.46
C LEU A 220 4.36 8.86 15.77
N LEU A 221 4.38 10.11 15.30
CA LEU A 221 5.55 11.01 15.34
C LEU A 221 5.22 12.39 15.94
N ASP A 222 4.25 12.45 16.86
CA ASP A 222 3.79 13.70 17.48
C ASP A 222 3.46 14.80 16.45
N ASN A 223 2.93 14.39 15.30
CA ASN A 223 2.62 15.24 14.16
C ASN A 223 3.81 16.04 13.63
N ARG A 224 4.99 15.40 13.55
CA ARG A 224 6.22 15.96 12.96
C ARG A 224 6.94 14.98 12.05
N PHE A 225 7.62 15.52 11.04
CA PHE A 225 8.51 14.80 10.14
C PHE A 225 9.61 15.76 9.68
N ASP A 226 10.88 15.33 9.70
CA ASP A 226 12.07 16.13 9.43
C ASP A 226 12.98 15.50 8.36
#